data_AF-A0AAJ3UD53-F1
#
_entry.id   AF-A0AAJ3UD53-F1
#
_cell.length_a   1.000
_cell.length_b   1.000
_cell.length_c   1.000
_cell.angle_alpha   90.00
_cell.angle_beta   90.00
_cell.angle_gamma   90.00
#
_symmetry.space_group_name_H-M   'P 1'
#
loop_
_entity.id
_entity.type
_entity.pdbx_description
1 polymer ?
#
loop_
_entity_poly.entity_id
_entity_poly.type
_entity_poly.pdbx_seq_one_letter_code
_entity_poly.pdbx_strand_id
1 'polypeptide(L)'
;MDPSLVWLPAVVALAAITVGGTLQRVSGMGVGMIAAPTLSLLLGPVAGVTLSNVAASVSAVLLFAVLHRHVDWPRFVRLAPLLVAGSFAGAWAVRVLDAHALEILLGSSVLVAVAAVLGLQQRFTAQGNGAVFASGAVAGFMNTTAGIAGPALAVYAVASRWDQRSWAATLQPVFLLANLTSLVTKSLFGAAVPAGLHVPWPVWVAVVVGGPLGVLLGSVVARRVDPAKARVLAICLAGVGGTVALVRGVAGTLG
;
A
#
# COMPACT_ATOMS: atom_id res chain seq x y z
N MET A 1 32.54 3.70 0.61
CA MET A 1 31.31 2.92 0.36
C MET A 1 31.27 2.62 -1.12
N ASP A 2 31.12 1.36 -1.53
CA ASP A 2 31.01 1.02 -2.95
C ASP A 2 29.81 1.74 -3.57
N PRO A 3 29.98 2.43 -4.71
CA PRO A 3 28.88 3.16 -5.36
C PRO A 3 27.69 2.24 -5.68
N SER A 4 27.95 0.98 -6.02
CA SER A 4 26.91 -0.02 -6.31
C SER A 4 25.99 -0.30 -5.12
N LEU A 5 26.49 -0.26 -3.89
CA LEU A 5 25.70 -0.46 -2.66
C LEU A 5 24.73 0.70 -2.38
N VAL A 6 24.95 1.85 -3.01
CA VAL A 6 24.13 3.07 -2.82
C VAL A 6 23.17 3.28 -3.99
N TRP A 7 23.64 3.13 -5.22
CA TRP A 7 22.86 3.44 -6.41
C TRP A 7 21.91 2.31 -6.82
N LEU A 8 22.28 1.04 -6.63
CA LEU A 8 21.41 -0.08 -7.01
C LEU A 8 20.07 -0.06 -6.23
N PRO A 9 20.05 0.07 -4.88
CA PRO A 9 18.79 0.16 -4.15
C PRO A 9 17.95 1.38 -4.55
N ALA A 10 18.60 2.50 -4.85
CA ALA A 10 17.91 3.72 -5.26
C ALA A 10 17.26 3.59 -6.64
N VAL A 11 17.93 2.98 -7.61
CA VAL A 11 17.37 2.72 -8.95
C VAL A 11 16.20 1.74 -8.86
N VAL A 12 16.34 0.66 -8.07
CA VAL A 12 15.26 -0.32 -7.87
C VAL A 12 14.07 0.33 -7.16
N ALA A 13 14.31 1.13 -6.11
CA ALA A 13 13.29 1.89 -5.42
C ALA A 13 12.56 2.87 -6.35
N LEU A 14 13.31 3.62 -7.16
CA LEU A 14 12.75 4.57 -8.12
C LEU A 14 11.86 3.85 -9.12
N ALA A 15 12.34 2.78 -9.74
CA ALA A 15 11.58 2.00 -10.71
C ALA A 15 10.29 1.43 -10.07
N ALA A 16 10.40 0.80 -8.90
CA ALA A 16 9.27 0.22 -8.19
C ALA A 16 8.20 1.26 -7.83
N ILE A 17 8.61 2.41 -7.30
CA ILE A 17 7.70 3.49 -6.91
C ILE A 17 7.09 4.15 -8.15
N THR A 18 7.84 4.33 -9.23
CA THR A 18 7.32 4.89 -10.49
C THR A 18 6.31 3.97 -11.16
N VAL A 19 6.56 2.66 -11.21
CA VAL A 19 5.57 1.68 -11.69
C VAL A 19 4.35 1.68 -10.78
N GLY A 20 4.56 1.69 -9.46
CA GLY A 20 3.49 1.79 -8.46
C GLY A 20 2.63 3.05 -8.64
N GLY A 21 3.25 4.21 -8.87
CA GLY A 21 2.56 5.48 -9.10
C GLY A 21 1.78 5.49 -10.41
N THR A 22 2.34 4.87 -11.45
CA THR A 22 1.67 4.68 -12.74
C THR A 22 0.40 3.85 -12.56
N LEU A 23 0.50 2.70 -11.90
CA LEU A 23 -0.66 1.84 -11.62
C LEU A 23 -1.66 2.52 -10.67
N GLN A 24 -1.20 3.30 -9.70
CA GLN A 24 -2.06 4.06 -8.80
C GLN A 24 -2.87 5.10 -9.56
N ARG A 25 -2.29 5.81 -10.53
CA ARG A 25 -3.00 6.78 -11.36
C ARG A 25 -4.08 6.15 -12.24
N VAL A 26 -3.81 4.95 -12.77
CA VAL A 26 -4.70 4.23 -13.71
C VAL A 26 -5.81 3.48 -12.96
N SER A 27 -5.46 2.74 -11.90
CA SER A 27 -6.38 1.83 -11.20
C SER A 27 -6.93 2.38 -9.87
N GLY A 28 -6.35 3.47 -9.36
CA GLY A 28 -6.66 4.07 -8.06
C GLY A 28 -5.75 3.61 -6.91
N MET A 29 -5.00 2.53 -7.08
CA MET A 29 -4.11 1.94 -6.07
C MET A 29 -2.86 1.34 -6.73
N GLY A 30 -1.66 1.46 -6.14
CA GLY A 30 -0.46 0.96 -6.81
C GLY A 30 0.85 1.12 -6.08
N VAL A 31 1.16 2.29 -5.53
CA VAL A 31 2.47 2.55 -4.90
C VAL A 31 2.74 1.55 -3.77
N GLY A 32 1.83 1.44 -2.80
CA GLY A 32 2.00 0.48 -1.70
C GLY A 32 2.14 -0.98 -2.16
N MET A 33 1.39 -1.37 -3.19
CA MET A 33 1.38 -2.75 -3.71
C MET A 33 2.71 -3.20 -4.32
N ILE A 34 3.49 -2.27 -4.87
CA ILE A 34 4.78 -2.58 -5.50
C ILE A 34 5.94 -2.12 -4.63
N ALA A 35 5.87 -0.90 -4.09
CA ALA A 35 6.93 -0.31 -3.30
C ALA A 35 7.13 -1.04 -1.97
N ALA A 36 6.06 -1.41 -1.25
CA ALA A 36 6.21 -2.05 0.05
C ALA A 36 6.97 -3.38 -0.01
N PRO A 37 6.61 -4.38 -0.83
CA PRO A 37 7.37 -5.63 -0.91
C PRO A 37 8.78 -5.40 -1.45
N THR A 38 8.94 -4.55 -2.49
CA THR A 38 10.26 -4.30 -3.09
C THR A 38 11.23 -3.62 -2.10
N LEU A 39 10.78 -2.58 -1.41
CA LEU A 39 11.59 -1.88 -0.42
C LEU A 39 11.82 -2.74 0.82
N SER A 40 10.88 -3.61 1.18
CA SER A 40 11.05 -4.56 2.29
C SER A 40 12.15 -5.58 2.00
N LEU A 41 12.26 -6.05 0.76
CA LEU A 41 13.36 -6.91 0.33
C LEU A 41 14.71 -6.19 0.38
N LEU A 42 14.74 -4.90 0.07
CA LEU A 42 15.98 -4.10 0.04
C LEU A 42 16.45 -3.62 1.42
N LEU A 43 15.52 -3.20 2.29
CA LEU A 43 15.79 -2.45 3.52
C LEU A 43 15.27 -3.15 4.78
N GLY A 44 14.61 -4.30 4.63
CA GLY A 44 13.88 -4.98 5.69
C GLY A 44 12.42 -4.51 5.82
N PRO A 45 11.54 -5.32 6.44
CA PRO A 45 10.09 -5.10 6.43
C PRO A 45 9.67 -3.79 7.09
N VAL A 46 10.28 -3.42 8.22
CA VAL A 46 9.93 -2.18 8.94
C VAL A 46 10.27 -0.93 8.12
N ALA A 47 11.52 -0.85 7.62
CA ALA A 47 11.98 0.30 6.85
C ALA A 47 11.32 0.37 5.47
N GLY A 48 11.18 -0.78 4.81
CA GLY A 48 10.57 -0.87 3.49
C GLY A 48 9.12 -0.42 3.46
N VAL A 49 8.30 -0.92 4.40
CA VAL A 49 6.91 -0.48 4.54
C VAL A 49 6.84 1.01 4.92
N THR A 50 7.74 1.49 5.79
CA THR A 50 7.75 2.90 6.21
C THR A 50 8.05 3.84 5.03
N LEU A 51 9.09 3.55 4.24
CA LEU A 51 9.41 4.34 3.04
C LEU A 51 8.32 4.23 1.97
N SER A 52 7.71 3.07 1.82
CA SER A 52 6.54 2.89 0.95
C SER A 52 5.38 3.79 1.38
N ASN A 53 5.09 3.89 2.68
CA ASN A 53 4.03 4.77 3.19
C ASN A 53 4.33 6.25 2.92
N VAL A 54 5.60 6.66 3.00
CA VAL A 54 6.02 8.01 2.59
C VAL A 54 5.79 8.22 1.08
N ALA A 55 6.28 7.33 0.23
CA ALA A 55 6.11 7.43 -1.23
C ALA A 55 4.62 7.45 -1.65
N ALA A 56 3.82 6.59 -1.00
CA ALA A 56 2.39 6.50 -1.22
C ALA A 56 1.66 7.76 -0.74
N SER A 57 2.14 8.42 0.33
CA SER A 57 1.60 9.71 0.81
C SER A 57 1.84 10.81 -0.22
N VAL A 58 3.07 10.93 -0.75
CA VAL A 58 3.40 11.90 -1.79
C VAL A 58 2.50 11.71 -3.02
N SER A 59 2.36 10.46 -3.47
CA SER A 59 1.50 10.12 -4.61
C SER A 59 0.02 10.40 -4.34
N ALA A 60 -0.45 10.09 -3.13
CA ALA A 60 -1.83 10.33 -2.72
C ALA A 60 -2.16 11.83 -2.66
N VAL A 61 -1.25 12.69 -2.19
CA VAL A 61 -1.45 14.15 -2.19
C VAL A 61 -1.59 14.67 -3.62
N LEU A 62 -0.71 14.25 -4.53
CA LEU A 62 -0.77 14.66 -5.93
C LEU A 62 -2.06 14.21 -6.61
N LEU A 63 -2.44 12.94 -6.42
CA LEU A 63 -3.66 12.40 -7.00
C LEU A 63 -4.91 13.00 -6.36
N PHE A 64 -4.89 13.30 -5.07
CA PHE A 64 -5.97 14.01 -4.40
C PHE A 64 -6.16 15.40 -5.00
N ALA A 65 -5.09 16.17 -5.19
CA ALA A 65 -5.16 17.49 -5.83
C ALA A 65 -5.86 17.42 -7.21
N VAL A 66 -5.56 16.38 -7.99
CA VAL A 66 -6.17 16.17 -9.31
C VAL A 66 -7.60 15.63 -9.25
N LEU A 67 -7.92 14.79 -8.27
CA LEU A 67 -9.18 14.01 -8.23
C LEU A 67 -10.19 14.46 -7.17
N HIS A 68 -9.87 15.46 -6.34
CA HIS A 68 -10.65 15.88 -5.16
C HIS A 68 -12.15 16.08 -5.43
N ARG A 69 -12.52 16.55 -6.63
CA ARG A 69 -13.93 16.78 -7.01
C ARG A 69 -14.78 15.50 -7.11
N HIS A 70 -14.16 14.33 -7.22
CA HIS A 70 -14.86 13.05 -7.38
C HIS A 70 -14.87 12.22 -6.08
N VAL A 71 -14.36 12.79 -4.99
CA VAL A 71 -14.29 12.13 -3.69
C VAL A 71 -15.69 11.96 -3.10
N ASP A 72 -16.06 10.73 -2.82
CA ASP A 72 -17.21 10.39 -1.98
C ASP A 72 -16.83 10.57 -0.50
N TRP A 73 -17.05 11.79 0.00
CA TRP A 73 -16.82 12.16 1.40
C TRP A 73 -17.65 11.35 2.40
N PRO A 74 -18.94 11.06 2.17
CA PRO A 74 -19.71 10.20 3.06
C PRO A 74 -19.10 8.82 3.27
N ARG A 75 -18.52 8.19 2.23
CA ARG A 75 -17.79 6.92 2.38
C ARG A 75 -16.46 7.11 3.11
N PHE A 76 -15.71 8.16 2.79
CA PHE A 76 -14.46 8.48 3.48
C PHE A 76 -14.64 8.62 4.99
N VAL A 77 -15.62 9.42 5.44
CA VAL A 77 -15.88 9.67 6.87
C VAL A 77 -16.30 8.38 7.60
N ARG A 78 -16.95 7.44 6.91
CA ARG A 78 -17.29 6.12 7.49
C ARG A 78 -16.08 5.18 7.56
N LEU A 79 -15.16 5.26 6.60
CA LEU A 79 -13.93 4.45 6.62
C LEU A 79 -12.92 4.96 7.66
N ALA A 80 -12.79 6.27 7.80
CA ALA A 80 -11.71 6.92 8.54
C ALA A 80 -11.56 6.47 10.01
N PRO A 81 -12.62 6.39 10.84
CA PRO A 81 -12.46 6.09 12.27
C PRO A 81 -11.85 4.70 12.52
N LEU A 82 -12.37 3.69 11.82
CA LEU A 82 -11.88 2.33 11.98
C LEU A 82 -10.58 2.09 11.22
N LEU A 83 -10.31 2.84 10.16
CA LEU A 83 -8.99 2.86 9.55
C LEU A 83 -7.91 3.38 10.50
N VAL A 84 -8.21 4.42 11.27
CA VAL A 84 -7.30 4.87 12.34
C VAL A 84 -7.14 3.79 13.40
N ALA A 85 -8.24 3.22 13.91
CA ALA A 85 -8.18 2.15 14.91
C ALA A 85 -7.39 0.92 14.44
N GLY A 86 -7.61 0.48 13.20
CA GLY A 86 -6.85 -0.61 12.56
C GLY A 86 -5.37 -0.27 12.41
N SER A 87 -5.04 1.00 12.14
CA SER A 87 -3.64 1.44 12.05
C SER A 87 -2.93 1.35 13.40
N PHE A 88 -3.61 1.67 14.51
CA PHE A 88 -3.08 1.47 15.87
C PHE A 88 -2.82 0.00 16.17
N ALA A 89 -3.78 -0.88 15.88
CA ALA A 89 -3.61 -2.33 16.03
C ALA A 89 -2.44 -2.85 15.16
N GLY A 90 -2.30 -2.33 13.94
CA GLY A 90 -1.20 -2.67 13.06
C GLY A 90 0.16 -2.20 13.59
N ALA A 91 0.25 -0.99 14.15
CA ALA A 91 1.51 -0.50 14.73
C ALA A 91 1.92 -1.30 15.96
N TRP A 92 0.94 -1.68 16.78
CA TRP A 92 1.18 -2.58 17.91
C TRP A 92 1.67 -3.96 17.43
N ALA A 93 1.07 -4.52 16.38
CA ALA A 93 1.56 -5.76 15.78
C ALA A 93 3.01 -5.62 15.29
N VAL A 94 3.37 -4.53 14.60
CA VAL A 94 4.76 -4.25 14.16
C VAL A 94 5.72 -4.14 15.35
N ARG A 95 5.26 -3.66 16.51
CA ARG A 95 6.08 -3.53 17.70
C ARG A 95 6.38 -4.86 18.41
N VAL A 96 5.46 -5.82 18.32
CA VAL A 96 5.53 -7.09 19.08
C VAL A 96 6.03 -8.25 18.22
N LEU A 97 5.70 -8.24 16.92
CA LEU A 97 6.11 -9.28 15.98
C LEU A 97 7.56 -9.09 15.55
N ASP A 98 8.25 -10.21 15.32
CA ASP A 98 9.57 -10.21 14.72
C ASP A 98 9.51 -10.01 13.19
N ALA A 99 10.67 -9.89 12.56
CA ALA A 99 10.75 -9.63 11.12
C ALA A 99 10.10 -10.74 10.28
N HIS A 100 10.27 -12.01 10.68
CA HIS A 100 9.73 -13.15 9.96
C HIS A 100 8.21 -13.22 10.05
N ALA A 101 7.63 -13.02 11.24
CA ALA A 101 6.18 -12.96 11.41
C ALA A 101 5.57 -11.78 10.64
N LEU A 102 6.27 -10.65 10.54
CA LEU A 102 5.84 -9.52 9.71
C LEU A 102 5.87 -9.85 8.22
N GLU A 103 6.89 -10.56 7.73
CA GLU A 103 6.95 -11.03 6.35
C GLU A 103 5.82 -12.03 6.03
N ILE A 104 5.51 -12.94 6.95
CA ILE A 104 4.37 -13.88 6.82
C ILE A 104 3.04 -13.12 6.80
N LEU A 105 2.86 -12.15 7.69
CA LEU A 105 1.63 -11.35 7.77
C LEU A 105 1.46 -10.48 6.52
N LEU A 106 2.54 -9.87 6.02
CA LEU A 106 2.54 -9.12 4.77
C LEU A 106 2.14 -10.03 3.60
N GLY A 107 2.80 -11.18 3.46
CA GLY A 107 2.56 -12.10 2.36
C GLY A 107 1.16 -12.73 2.37
N SER A 108 0.73 -13.23 3.53
CA SER A 108 -0.61 -13.82 3.70
C SER A 108 -1.72 -12.81 3.46
N SER A 109 -1.60 -11.58 3.99
CA SER A 109 -2.61 -10.54 3.79
C SER A 109 -2.77 -10.16 2.32
N VAL A 110 -1.67 -10.09 1.56
CA VAL A 110 -1.68 -9.86 0.11
C VAL A 110 -2.32 -11.03 -0.63
N LEU A 111 -1.99 -12.27 -0.28
CA LEU A 111 -2.59 -13.45 -0.93
C LEU A 111 -4.09 -13.58 -0.65
N VAL A 112 -4.53 -13.33 0.58
CA VAL A 112 -5.96 -13.28 0.94
C VAL A 112 -6.66 -12.22 0.10
N ALA A 113 -6.04 -11.06 -0.06
CA ALA A 113 -6.54 -9.99 -0.90
C ALA A 113 -6.65 -10.38 -2.39
N VAL A 114 -5.63 -11.03 -2.95
CA VAL A 114 -5.63 -11.55 -4.32
C VAL A 114 -6.76 -12.57 -4.49
N ALA A 115 -6.82 -13.55 -3.59
CA ALA A 115 -7.86 -14.58 -3.60
C ALA A 115 -9.26 -13.99 -3.45
N ALA A 116 -9.42 -12.97 -2.61
CA ALA A 116 -10.69 -12.30 -2.42
C ALA A 116 -11.11 -11.56 -3.70
N VAL A 117 -10.21 -10.83 -4.36
CA VAL A 117 -10.56 -10.10 -5.59
C VAL A 117 -10.84 -11.05 -6.76
N LEU A 118 -10.08 -12.13 -6.89
CA LEU A 118 -10.28 -13.13 -7.97
C LEU A 118 -11.50 -14.03 -7.70
N GLY A 119 -11.78 -14.35 -6.44
CA GLY A 119 -12.84 -15.28 -6.03
C GLY A 119 -14.19 -14.65 -5.69
N LEU A 120 -14.24 -13.40 -5.18
CA LEU A 120 -15.51 -12.76 -4.79
C LEU A 120 -16.24 -12.03 -5.92
N GLN A 121 -15.75 -12.08 -7.17
CA GLN A 121 -16.45 -11.42 -8.29
C GLN A 121 -17.86 -11.95 -8.56
N GLN A 122 -18.31 -13.02 -7.90
CA GLN A 122 -19.52 -13.74 -8.31
C GLN A 122 -20.62 -13.92 -7.23
N ARG A 123 -20.42 -13.63 -5.92
CA ARG A 123 -21.40 -14.11 -4.90
C ARG A 123 -21.77 -13.24 -3.70
N PHE A 124 -21.14 -12.08 -3.44
CA PHE A 124 -21.43 -11.30 -2.23
C PHE A 124 -21.73 -9.82 -2.52
N THR A 125 -22.96 -9.41 -2.21
CA THR A 125 -23.32 -8.00 -2.04
C THR A 125 -23.18 -7.63 -0.58
N ALA A 126 -22.16 -6.83 -0.26
CA ALA A 126 -22.01 -6.27 1.08
C ALA A 126 -22.85 -5.00 1.18
N GLN A 127 -24.04 -5.11 1.77
CA GLN A 127 -24.89 -3.95 2.09
C GLN A 127 -24.83 -3.65 3.59
N GLY A 128 -24.72 -2.36 3.93
CA GLY A 128 -24.75 -1.87 5.31
C GLY A 128 -23.43 -1.28 5.82
N ASN A 129 -23.53 -0.53 6.92
CA ASN A 129 -22.41 0.22 7.49
C ASN A 129 -21.30 -0.70 8.04
N GLY A 130 -21.63 -1.92 8.49
CA GLY A 130 -20.66 -2.87 9.04
C GLY A 130 -19.54 -3.26 8.06
N ALA A 131 -19.88 -3.44 6.77
CA ALA A 131 -18.88 -3.77 5.75
C ALA A 131 -17.91 -2.61 5.46
N VAL A 132 -18.41 -1.38 5.45
CA VAL A 132 -17.58 -0.16 5.31
C VAL A 132 -16.61 -0.09 6.48
N PHE A 133 -17.14 -0.18 7.69
CA PHE A 133 -16.39 -0.11 8.93
C PHE A 133 -15.31 -1.19 9.03
N ALA A 134 -15.66 -2.45 8.75
CA ALA A 134 -14.71 -3.56 8.71
C ALA A 134 -13.62 -3.35 7.65
N SER A 135 -13.99 -2.88 6.46
CA SER A 135 -13.01 -2.60 5.40
C SER A 135 -12.04 -1.49 5.79
N GLY A 136 -12.51 -0.47 6.52
CA GLY A 136 -11.65 0.56 7.10
C GLY A 136 -10.64 -0.03 8.09
N ALA A 137 -11.10 -0.81 9.06
CA ALA A 137 -10.23 -1.48 10.04
C ALA A 137 -9.15 -2.36 9.39
N VAL A 138 -9.57 -3.24 8.48
CA VAL A 138 -8.65 -4.14 7.76
C VAL A 138 -7.67 -3.33 6.91
N ALA A 139 -8.14 -2.29 6.22
CA ALA A 139 -7.27 -1.44 5.42
C ALA A 139 -6.23 -0.70 6.25
N GLY A 140 -6.61 -0.12 7.39
CA GLY A 140 -5.67 0.54 8.31
C GLY A 140 -4.62 -0.43 8.86
N PHE A 141 -5.07 -1.61 9.28
CA PHE A 141 -4.18 -2.67 9.78
C PHE A 141 -3.18 -3.11 8.70
N MET A 142 -3.66 -3.44 7.50
CA MET A 142 -2.81 -3.86 6.38
C MET A 142 -1.92 -2.72 5.87
N ASN A 143 -2.36 -1.46 5.94
CA ASN A 143 -1.51 -0.33 5.59
C ASN A 143 -0.33 -0.19 6.53
N THR A 144 -0.58 -0.32 7.84
CA THR A 144 0.47 -0.14 8.82
C THR A 144 1.45 -1.30 8.84
N THR A 145 0.96 -2.53 8.75
CA THR A 145 1.79 -3.74 8.79
C THR A 145 2.49 -4.01 7.47
N ALA A 146 1.78 -3.88 6.35
CA ALA A 146 2.22 -4.33 5.03
C ALA A 146 2.38 -3.20 3.99
N GLY A 147 1.91 -1.98 4.28
CA GLY A 147 1.93 -0.86 3.32
C GLY A 147 0.88 -0.99 2.22
N ILE A 148 -0.12 -1.85 2.40
CA ILE A 148 -1.04 -2.27 1.34
C ILE A 148 -2.50 -2.17 1.83
N ALA A 149 -3.07 -0.96 1.85
CA ALA A 149 -4.51 -0.76 2.13
C ALA A 149 -5.44 -1.12 0.96
N GLY A 150 -4.95 -0.96 -0.27
CA GLY A 150 -5.77 -0.98 -1.49
C GLY A 150 -6.65 -2.22 -1.63
N PRO A 151 -6.10 -3.45 -1.54
CA PRO A 151 -6.85 -4.67 -1.77
C PRO A 151 -8.00 -4.93 -0.79
N ALA A 152 -7.82 -4.63 0.51
CA ALA A 152 -8.89 -4.76 1.51
C ALA A 152 -10.11 -3.91 1.14
N LEU A 153 -9.85 -2.66 0.74
CA LEU A 153 -10.88 -1.75 0.29
C LEU A 153 -11.42 -2.18 -1.09
N ALA A 154 -10.58 -2.80 -1.93
CA ALA A 154 -10.94 -3.25 -3.28
C ALA A 154 -12.00 -4.36 -3.24
N VAL A 155 -11.95 -5.24 -2.23
CA VAL A 155 -13.01 -6.23 -1.95
C VAL A 155 -14.33 -5.52 -1.64
N TYR A 156 -14.30 -4.51 -0.76
CA TYR A 156 -15.47 -3.69 -0.47
C TYR A 156 -16.00 -2.94 -1.71
N ALA A 157 -15.11 -2.41 -2.56
CA ALA A 157 -15.49 -1.72 -3.79
C ALA A 157 -16.25 -2.64 -4.76
N VAL A 158 -15.81 -3.90 -4.92
CA VAL A 158 -16.52 -4.90 -5.75
C VAL A 158 -17.86 -5.25 -5.12
N ALA A 159 -17.88 -5.55 -3.82
CA ALA A 159 -19.09 -5.96 -3.11
C ALA A 159 -20.17 -4.86 -3.04
N SER A 160 -19.76 -3.59 -3.01
CA SER A 160 -20.66 -2.42 -2.98
C SER A 160 -20.93 -1.80 -4.36
N ARG A 161 -20.41 -2.41 -5.44
CA ARG A 161 -20.46 -1.88 -6.81
C ARG A 161 -20.06 -0.41 -6.91
N TRP A 162 -18.98 -0.05 -6.23
CA TRP A 162 -18.48 1.32 -6.19
C TRP A 162 -18.02 1.76 -7.59
N ASP A 163 -18.59 2.86 -8.09
CA ASP A 163 -18.11 3.52 -9.30
C ASP A 163 -16.59 3.72 -9.27
N GLN A 164 -15.90 3.30 -10.34
CA GLN A 164 -14.45 3.25 -10.41
C GLN A 164 -13.78 4.64 -10.28
N ARG A 165 -14.42 5.70 -10.80
CA ARG A 165 -13.85 7.05 -10.76
C ARG A 165 -13.96 7.64 -9.35
N SER A 166 -15.13 7.50 -8.73
CA SER A 166 -15.32 7.89 -7.33
C SER A 166 -14.42 7.09 -6.39
N TRP A 167 -14.32 5.78 -6.60
CA TRP A 167 -13.43 4.88 -5.88
C TRP A 167 -11.97 5.33 -5.93
N ALA A 168 -11.43 5.52 -7.13
CA ALA A 168 -10.04 5.94 -7.32
C ALA A 168 -9.77 7.31 -6.70
N ALA A 169 -10.75 8.22 -6.71
CA ALA A 169 -10.64 9.52 -6.06
C ALA A 169 -10.67 9.43 -4.54
N THR A 170 -11.64 8.69 -3.96
CA THR A 170 -11.79 8.53 -2.50
C THR A 170 -10.64 7.77 -1.88
N LEU A 171 -9.98 6.87 -2.61
CA LEU A 171 -8.78 6.19 -2.11
C LEU A 171 -7.63 7.14 -1.77
N GLN A 172 -7.55 8.31 -2.41
CA GLN A 172 -6.42 9.23 -2.16
C GLN A 172 -6.43 9.82 -0.74
N PRO A 173 -7.53 10.44 -0.24
CA PRO A 173 -7.58 10.86 1.15
C PRO A 173 -7.55 9.68 2.13
N VAL A 174 -8.11 8.50 1.76
CA VAL A 174 -8.03 7.28 2.57
C VAL A 174 -6.58 6.84 2.77
N PHE A 175 -5.79 6.75 1.68
CA PHE A 175 -4.37 6.39 1.75
C PHE A 175 -3.55 7.45 2.47
N LEU A 176 -3.84 8.73 2.24
CA LEU A 176 -3.17 9.79 2.97
C LEU A 176 -3.38 9.66 4.48
N LEU A 177 -4.62 9.46 4.92
CA LEU A 177 -4.94 9.22 6.33
C LEU A 177 -4.24 7.96 6.84
N ALA A 178 -4.36 6.82 6.13
CA ALA A 178 -3.77 5.55 6.55
C ALA A 178 -2.24 5.63 6.68
N ASN A 179 -1.58 6.29 5.72
CA ASN A 179 -0.13 6.42 5.71
C ASN A 179 0.34 7.36 6.82
N LEU A 180 -0.29 8.52 7.00
CA LEU A 180 0.06 9.44 8.08
C LEU A 180 -0.18 8.81 9.44
N THR A 181 -1.34 8.17 9.65
CA THR A 181 -1.61 7.45 10.89
C THR A 181 -0.61 6.32 11.10
N SER A 182 -0.23 5.57 10.06
CA SER A 182 0.79 4.53 10.16
C SER A 182 2.15 5.08 10.59
N LEU A 183 2.61 6.19 9.99
CA LEU A 183 3.88 6.81 10.34
C LEU A 183 3.88 7.32 11.78
N VAL A 184 2.80 8.00 12.18
CA VAL A 184 2.64 8.51 13.55
C VAL A 184 2.58 7.37 14.56
N THR A 185 1.72 6.37 14.34
CA THR A 185 1.56 5.24 15.26
C THR A 185 2.82 4.40 15.36
N LYS A 186 3.51 4.09 14.26
CA LYS A 186 4.82 3.41 14.34
C LYS A 186 5.83 4.19 15.19
N SER A 187 5.86 5.51 15.05
CA SER A 187 6.74 6.37 15.84
C SER A 187 6.37 6.36 17.32
N LEU A 188 5.07 6.48 17.64
CA LEU A 188 4.56 6.44 19.03
C LEU A 188 4.84 5.11 19.73
N PHE A 189 4.74 3.99 19.01
CA PHE A 189 4.98 2.66 19.56
C PHE A 189 6.47 2.26 19.56
N GLY A 190 7.37 3.12 19.07
CA GLY A 190 8.81 2.81 18.95
C GLY A 190 9.11 1.74 17.90
N ALA A 191 8.22 1.58 16.91
CA ALA A 191 8.29 0.63 15.80
C ALA A 191 8.62 1.33 14.46
N ALA A 192 9.11 2.57 14.52
CA ALA A 192 9.61 3.30 13.36
C ALA A 192 10.94 2.71 12.86
N VAL A 193 11.48 3.28 11.78
CA VAL A 193 12.77 2.88 11.22
C VAL A 193 13.83 2.81 12.33
N PRO A 194 14.56 1.69 12.49
CA PRO A 194 15.56 1.55 13.54
C PRO A 194 16.59 2.68 13.47
N ALA A 195 16.92 3.29 14.61
CA ALA A 195 17.80 4.46 14.67
C ALA A 195 19.23 4.20 14.12
N GLY A 196 19.67 2.95 14.07
CA GLY A 196 20.95 2.55 13.46
C GLY A 196 20.90 2.27 11.96
N LEU A 197 19.71 2.22 11.34
CA LEU A 197 19.56 1.92 9.92
C LEU A 197 19.79 3.18 9.08
N HIS A 198 20.96 3.24 8.45
CA HIS A 198 21.29 4.32 7.53
C HIS A 198 20.68 4.06 6.16
N VAL A 199 19.55 4.71 5.87
CA VAL A 199 18.96 4.71 4.54
C VAL A 199 19.72 5.69 3.64
N PRO A 200 20.32 5.25 2.52
CA PRO A 200 21.08 6.13 1.65
C PRO A 200 20.25 7.30 1.11
N TRP A 201 20.81 8.50 1.03
CA TRP A 201 20.12 9.69 0.53
C TRP A 201 19.51 9.51 -0.88
N PRO A 202 20.08 8.75 -1.84
CA PRO A 202 19.46 8.57 -3.15
C PRO A 202 18.15 7.77 -3.08
N VAL A 203 17.98 6.91 -2.07
CA VAL A 203 16.71 6.19 -1.84
C VAL A 203 15.63 7.17 -1.39
N TRP A 204 15.96 8.14 -0.56
CA TRP A 204 15.02 9.21 -0.19
C TRP A 204 14.61 10.04 -1.40
N VAL A 205 15.56 10.37 -2.28
CA VAL A 205 15.25 11.03 -3.55
C VAL A 205 14.32 10.17 -4.40
N ALA A 206 14.58 8.86 -4.51
CA ALA A 206 13.70 7.94 -5.23
C ALA A 206 12.28 7.88 -4.63
N VAL A 207 12.15 7.93 -3.31
CA VAL A 207 10.85 7.98 -2.60
C VAL A 207 10.07 9.23 -2.93
N VAL A 208 10.73 10.39 -2.91
CA VAL A 208 10.08 11.69 -3.17
C VAL A 208 9.77 11.88 -4.65
N VAL A 209 10.66 11.45 -5.54
CA VAL A 209 10.57 11.71 -7.00
C VAL A 209 9.80 10.60 -7.73
N GLY A 210 9.93 9.35 -7.30
CA GLY A 210 9.34 8.21 -7.99
C GLY A 210 7.82 8.25 -8.06
N GLY A 211 7.16 8.72 -6.99
CA GLY A 211 5.70 8.90 -6.94
C GLY A 211 5.19 9.90 -7.97
N PRO A 212 5.66 11.17 -7.94
CA PRO A 212 5.34 12.17 -8.96
C PRO A 212 5.62 11.70 -10.39
N LEU A 213 6.79 11.12 -10.66
CA LEU A 213 7.12 10.57 -11.98
C LEU A 213 6.12 9.49 -12.41
N GLY A 214 5.79 8.58 -11.51
CA GLY A 214 4.81 7.53 -11.76
C GLY A 214 3.41 8.09 -12.05
N VAL A 215 2.97 9.09 -11.29
CA VAL A 215 1.67 9.75 -11.52
C VAL A 215 1.63 10.46 -12.87
N LEU A 216 2.71 11.13 -13.26
CA LEU A 216 2.84 11.80 -14.56
C LEU A 216 2.78 10.78 -15.70
N LEU A 217 3.59 9.72 -15.65
CA LEU A 217 3.55 8.64 -16.64
C LEU A 217 2.19 7.96 -16.68
N GLY A 218 1.61 7.69 -15.52
CA GLY A 218 0.27 7.13 -15.36
C GLY A 218 -0.82 7.98 -16.00
N SER A 219 -0.67 9.31 -16.06
CA SER A 219 -1.65 10.18 -16.72
C SER A 219 -1.67 9.97 -18.25
N VAL A 220 -0.53 9.62 -18.84
CA VAL A 220 -0.42 9.27 -20.26
C VAL A 220 -0.96 7.86 -20.50
N VAL A 221 -0.58 6.91 -19.65
CA VAL A 221 -0.98 5.49 -19.74
C VAL A 221 -2.49 5.31 -19.50
N ALA A 222 -3.09 6.07 -18.58
CA ALA A 222 -4.51 6.00 -18.26
C ALA A 222 -5.43 6.31 -19.46
N ARG A 223 -4.92 6.99 -20.50
CA ARG A 223 -5.67 7.23 -21.74
C ARG A 223 -5.77 5.99 -22.65
N ARG A 224 -4.95 4.97 -22.41
CA ARG A 224 -4.83 3.79 -23.29
C ARG A 224 -5.10 2.46 -22.57
N VAL A 225 -5.15 2.46 -21.24
CA VAL A 225 -5.26 1.25 -20.44
C VAL A 225 -6.56 1.25 -19.64
N ASP A 226 -7.27 0.14 -19.70
CA ASP A 226 -8.46 -0.12 -18.91
C ASP A 226 -8.11 -0.16 -17.40
N PRO A 227 -8.77 0.65 -16.55
CA PRO A 227 -8.58 0.63 -15.10
C PRO A 227 -8.73 -0.76 -14.46
N ALA A 228 -9.63 -1.61 -14.97
CA ALA A 228 -9.84 -2.96 -14.46
C ALA A 228 -8.62 -3.86 -14.74
N LYS A 229 -8.05 -3.79 -15.94
CA LYS A 229 -6.82 -4.53 -16.29
C LYS A 229 -5.63 -4.06 -15.46
N ALA A 230 -5.48 -2.74 -15.31
CA ALA A 230 -4.43 -2.17 -14.47
C ALA A 230 -4.56 -2.59 -13.00
N ARG A 231 -5.79 -2.68 -12.49
CA ARG A 231 -6.09 -3.18 -11.15
C ARG A 231 -5.66 -4.63 -10.98
N VAL A 232 -6.04 -5.51 -11.91
CA VAL A 232 -5.64 -6.93 -11.88
C VAL A 232 -4.12 -7.05 -11.95
N LEU A 233 -3.47 -6.31 -12.85
CA LEU A 233 -2.01 -6.31 -12.95
C LEU A 233 -1.34 -5.89 -11.64
N ALA A 234 -1.81 -4.81 -11.02
CA ALA A 234 -1.26 -4.33 -9.76
C ALA A 234 -1.42 -5.35 -8.62
N ILE A 235 -2.57 -6.03 -8.56
CA ILE A 235 -2.84 -7.11 -7.59
C ILE A 235 -1.96 -8.33 -7.87
N CYS A 236 -1.77 -8.74 -9.12
CA CYS A 236 -0.88 -9.85 -9.48
C CYS A 236 0.58 -9.54 -9.11
N LEU A 237 1.06 -8.34 -9.41
CA LEU A 237 2.41 -7.89 -9.04
C LEU A 237 2.58 -7.87 -7.51
N ALA A 238 1.58 -7.37 -6.79
CA ALA A 238 1.56 -7.46 -5.33
C ALA A 238 1.61 -8.92 -4.87
N GLY A 239 0.82 -9.80 -5.49
CA GLY A 239 0.77 -11.23 -5.22
C GLY A 239 2.13 -11.90 -5.34
N VAL A 240 2.91 -11.57 -6.37
CA VAL A 240 4.30 -12.05 -6.50
C VAL A 240 5.15 -11.57 -5.33
N GLY A 241 5.15 -10.26 -5.03
CA GLY A 241 5.93 -9.70 -3.92
C GLY A 241 5.52 -10.27 -2.54
N GLY A 242 4.21 -10.47 -2.33
CA GLY A 242 3.66 -11.09 -1.13
C GLY A 242 4.01 -12.56 -1.00
N THR A 243 4.02 -13.31 -2.11
CA THR A 243 4.47 -14.72 -2.11
C THR A 243 5.94 -14.82 -1.73
N VAL A 244 6.78 -13.94 -2.29
CA VAL A 244 8.21 -13.91 -1.93
C VAL A 244 8.40 -13.57 -0.46
N ALA A 245 7.70 -12.56 0.06
CA ALA A 245 7.75 -12.21 1.48
C ALA A 245 7.29 -13.38 2.37
N LEU A 246 6.17 -14.05 2.02
CA LEU A 246 5.68 -15.20 2.76
C LEU A 246 6.70 -16.33 2.81
N VAL A 247 7.30 -16.68 1.67
CA VAL A 247 8.29 -17.75 1.58
C VAL A 247 9.54 -17.41 2.41
N ARG A 248 10.04 -16.16 2.35
CA ARG A 248 11.18 -15.73 3.17
C ARG A 248 10.87 -15.78 4.66
N GLY A 249 9.69 -15.31 5.06
CA GLY A 249 9.25 -15.33 6.45
C GLY A 249 9.15 -16.77 6.98
N VAL A 250 8.50 -17.67 6.23
CA VAL A 250 8.41 -19.10 6.63
C VAL A 250 9.80 -19.74 6.68
N ALA A 251 10.63 -19.53 5.67
CA ALA A 251 11.99 -20.08 5.65
C ALA A 251 12.82 -19.60 6.85
N GLY A 252 12.72 -18.31 7.22
CA GLY A 252 13.41 -17.74 8.37
C GLY A 252 12.82 -18.09 9.74
N THR A 253 11.60 -18.66 9.80
CA THR A 253 11.10 -19.28 11.04
C THR A 253 11.55 -20.73 11.22
N LEU A 254 12.00 -21.38 10.14
CA LEU A 254 12.39 -22.80 10.13
C LEU A 254 13.91 -23.03 10.23
N GLY A 255 14.72 -21.97 10.23
CA GLY A 255 16.19 -22.00 10.35
C GLY A 255 16.73 -20.73 11.01
#